data_AF-A0A6C0IBJ9-F1
#
_entry.id   AF-A0A6C0IBJ9-F1
#
_cell.length_a   1.000
_cell.length_b   1.000
_cell.length_c   1.000
_cell.angle_alpha   90.00
_cell.angle_beta   90.00
_cell.angle_gamma   90.00
#
_symmetry.space_group_name_H-M   'P 1'
#
loop_
_entity.id
_entity.type
_entity.pdbx_description
1 polymer ?
#
loop_
_entity_poly.entity_id
_entity_poly.type
_entity_poly.pdbx_seq_one_letter_code
_entity_poly.pdbx_strand_id
1 'polypeptide(L)'
;MQVEYIYCILEREFTNSSENIYKIGKTKQSNIDRFKQYSKGSILLFHMISTDCSADEKQIIKLFIQKYIQRTEIGREYFSGDINNIIRDIFDIVSKYNKNNTTKEHKCEICNYSTEYQWVYNKHITSERHNEMINKSCDFTHNCKICQKKYKTNSGLYKHVKKCKMTLRFT
;
A
#
# COMPACT_ATOMS: atom_id res chain seq x y z
N MET A 1 -12.31 4.21 35.87
CA MET A 1 -12.26 4.40 34.40
C MET A 1 -13.26 3.44 33.78
N GLN A 2 -14.19 3.93 32.97
CA GLN A 2 -15.10 3.05 32.24
C GLN A 2 -14.38 2.55 31.00
N VAL A 3 -14.26 1.23 30.85
CA VAL A 3 -13.57 0.63 29.70
C VAL A 3 -14.53 0.63 28.52
N GLU A 4 -14.06 1.11 27.37
CA GLU A 4 -14.81 1.16 26.12
C GLU A 4 -14.23 0.15 25.13
N TYR A 5 -15.05 -0.28 24.17
CA TYR A 5 -14.68 -1.33 23.25
C TYR A 5 -15.20 -1.08 21.85
N ILE A 6 -14.46 -1.62 20.87
CA ILE A 6 -14.88 -1.80 19.48
C ILE A 6 -15.01 -3.29 19.22
N TYR A 7 -16.02 -3.68 18.44
CA TYR A 7 -16.28 -5.06 18.08
C TYR A 7 -16.76 -5.23 16.64
N CYS A 8 -16.58 -6.44 16.13
CA CYS A 8 -17.12 -6.91 14.86
C CYS A 8 -17.89 -8.20 15.10
N ILE A 9 -19.14 -8.26 14.63
CA ILE A 9 -20.03 -9.40 14.83
C ILE A 9 -20.69 -9.81 13.50
N LEU A 10 -20.87 -11.11 13.31
CA LEU A 10 -21.69 -11.69 12.26
C LEU A 10 -23.02 -12.11 12.87
N GLU A 11 -24.11 -11.47 12.47
CA GLU A 11 -25.45 -11.77 13.00
C GLU A 11 -26.03 -13.05 12.40
N ARG A 12 -26.90 -13.73 13.15
CA ARG A 12 -27.51 -15.02 12.80
C ARG A 12 -28.20 -15.03 11.41
N GLU A 13 -28.77 -13.90 11.00
CA GLU A 13 -29.44 -13.80 9.70
C GLU A 13 -28.47 -13.98 8.52
N PHE A 14 -27.21 -13.51 8.67
CA PHE A 14 -26.17 -13.63 7.66
C PHE A 14 -25.38 -14.93 7.74
N THR A 15 -25.32 -15.56 8.93
CA THR A 15 -24.73 -16.91 9.05
C THR A 15 -25.50 -17.94 8.23
N ASN A 16 -26.83 -17.81 8.17
CA ASN A 16 -27.69 -18.78 7.49
C ASN A 16 -27.72 -18.59 5.97
N SER A 17 -27.55 -17.35 5.50
CA SER A 17 -27.48 -17.04 4.06
C SER A 17 -26.08 -17.21 3.47
N SER A 18 -25.08 -17.57 4.28
CA SER A 18 -23.65 -17.59 3.90
C SER A 18 -23.17 -16.24 3.35
N GLU A 19 -23.75 -15.16 3.82
CA GLU A 19 -23.39 -13.81 3.42
C GLU A 19 -22.26 -13.27 4.30
N ASN A 20 -21.18 -12.81 3.67
CA ASN A 20 -20.06 -12.17 4.35
C ASN A 20 -20.42 -10.70 4.66
N ILE A 21 -21.36 -10.49 5.57
CA ILE A 21 -21.82 -9.18 6.03
C ILE A 21 -21.55 -9.07 7.52
N TYR A 22 -20.81 -8.03 7.90
CA TYR A 22 -20.34 -7.85 9.26
C TYR A 22 -20.83 -6.52 9.81
N LYS A 23 -21.30 -6.55 11.07
CA LYS A 23 -21.67 -5.35 11.81
C LYS A 23 -20.49 -4.86 12.62
N ILE A 24 -20.14 -3.60 12.44
CA ILE A 24 -19.16 -2.91 13.28
C ILE A 24 -19.90 -2.19 14.40
N GLY A 25 -19.42 -2.30 15.63
CA GLY A 25 -20.07 -1.66 16.76
C GLY A 25 -19.11 -1.26 17.86
N LYS A 26 -19.65 -0.49 18.81
CA LYS A 26 -18.96 -0.06 20.02
C LYS A 26 -19.80 -0.29 21.27
N THR A 27 -19.15 -0.40 22.42
CA THR A 27 -19.84 -0.50 23.71
C THR A 27 -19.04 0.11 24.85
N LYS A 28 -19.74 0.68 25.82
CA LYS A 28 -19.21 1.12 27.13
C LYS A 28 -19.71 0.23 28.28
N GLN A 29 -20.46 -0.82 27.94
CA GLN A 29 -20.95 -1.82 28.89
C GLN A 29 -19.81 -2.73 29.33
N SER A 30 -19.99 -3.42 30.45
CA SER A 30 -19.06 -4.42 30.94
C SER A 30 -18.85 -5.53 29.91
N ASN A 31 -17.58 -5.72 29.52
CA ASN A 31 -17.00 -6.76 28.67
C ASN A 31 -17.99 -7.50 27.74
N ILE A 32 -18.78 -8.46 28.26
CA ILE A 32 -19.64 -9.34 27.45
C ILE A 32 -21.13 -9.00 27.43
N ASP A 33 -21.61 -8.06 28.26
CA ASP A 33 -23.04 -7.86 28.46
C ASP A 33 -23.76 -7.37 27.21
N ARG A 34 -23.06 -6.59 26.38
CA ARG A 34 -23.56 -6.15 25.08
C ARG A 34 -23.94 -7.31 24.17
N PHE A 35 -23.16 -8.41 24.21
CA PHE A 35 -23.32 -9.52 23.26
C PHE A 35 -24.51 -10.43 23.60
N LYS A 36 -24.99 -10.39 24.85
CA LYS A 36 -26.20 -11.12 25.29
C LYS A 36 -27.48 -10.63 24.59
N GLN A 37 -27.44 -9.43 24.00
CA GLN A 37 -28.58 -8.81 23.30
C GLN A 37 -28.77 -9.37 21.88
N TYR A 38 -27.75 -10.03 21.32
CA TYR A 38 -27.82 -10.59 19.98
C TYR A 38 -28.46 -11.98 19.98
N SER A 39 -29.15 -12.31 18.88
CA SER A 39 -29.85 -13.58 18.74
C SER A 39 -28.89 -14.77 18.76
N LYS A 40 -29.35 -15.90 19.33
CA LYS A 40 -28.57 -17.15 19.38
C LYS A 40 -28.16 -17.59 17.97
N GLY A 41 -26.87 -17.75 17.75
CA GLY A 41 -26.26 -18.07 16.45
C GLY A 41 -25.41 -16.92 15.88
N SER A 42 -25.47 -15.72 16.47
CA SER A 42 -24.54 -14.64 16.15
C SER A 42 -23.12 -14.98 16.63
N ILE A 43 -22.12 -14.62 15.84
CA ILE A 43 -20.71 -14.96 16.07
C ILE A 43 -19.91 -13.69 16.29
N LEU A 44 -19.31 -13.55 17.48
CA LEU A 44 -18.36 -12.47 17.78
C LEU A 44 -17.03 -12.78 17.08
N LEU A 45 -16.65 -11.96 16.09
CA LEU A 45 -15.46 -12.16 15.28
C LEU A 45 -14.25 -11.39 15.83
N PHE A 46 -14.51 -10.23 16.43
CA PHE A 46 -13.46 -9.36 16.97
C PHE A 46 -13.99 -8.51 18.12
N HIS A 47 -13.16 -8.28 19.13
CA HIS A 47 -13.46 -7.42 20.27
C HIS A 47 -12.16 -6.91 20.89
N MET A 48 -12.03 -5.60 21.04
CA MET A 48 -10.86 -5.00 21.67
C MET A 48 -11.19 -3.74 22.46
N ILE A 49 -10.35 -3.45 23.46
CA ILE A 49 -10.42 -2.22 24.25
C ILE A 49 -10.09 -1.02 23.37
N SER A 50 -10.84 0.06 23.55
CA SER A 50 -10.64 1.36 22.91
C SER A 50 -10.53 2.46 23.95
N THR A 51 -9.65 3.44 23.71
CA THR A 51 -9.52 4.62 24.57
C THR A 51 -10.61 5.66 24.32
N ASP A 52 -11.16 5.69 23.09
CA ASP A 52 -12.27 6.54 22.69
C ASP A 52 -13.04 5.83 21.57
N CYS A 53 -14.03 5.01 21.96
CA CYS A 53 -14.72 4.18 20.99
C CYS A 53 -15.57 5.00 20.01
N SER A 54 -15.89 6.26 20.35
CA SER A 54 -16.67 7.12 19.47
C SER A 54 -15.82 7.75 18.39
N ALA A 55 -14.60 8.18 18.72
CA ALA A 55 -13.63 8.62 17.72
C ALA A 55 -13.20 7.47 16.82
N ASP A 56 -12.89 6.30 17.39
CA ASP A 56 -12.44 5.14 16.63
C ASP A 56 -13.52 4.63 15.67
N GLU A 57 -14.77 4.47 16.13
CA GLU A 57 -15.90 4.07 15.27
C GLU A 57 -16.05 5.05 14.09
N LYS A 58 -15.98 6.35 14.34
CA LYS A 58 -16.07 7.36 13.26
C LYS A 58 -14.96 7.20 12.22
N GLN A 59 -13.73 6.90 12.66
CA GLN A 59 -12.60 6.64 11.76
C GLN A 59 -12.78 5.35 10.98
N ILE A 60 -13.22 4.27 11.64
CA ILE A 60 -13.48 2.96 11.01
C ILE A 60 -14.55 3.11 9.93
N ILE A 61 -15.71 3.68 10.27
CA ILE A 61 -16.80 3.88 9.30
C ILE A 61 -16.33 4.71 8.11
N LYS A 62 -15.56 5.79 8.35
CA LYS A 62 -15.01 6.62 7.27
C LYS A 62 -14.09 5.83 6.33
N LEU A 63 -13.18 5.02 6.87
CA LEU A 63 -12.29 4.16 6.07
C LEU A 63 -13.10 3.09 5.32
N PHE A 64 -14.07 2.48 6.00
CA PHE A 64 -14.78 1.33 5.48
C PHE A 64 -15.71 1.68 4.32
N ILE A 65 -16.34 2.86 4.35
CA ILE A 65 -17.12 3.38 3.22
C ILE A 65 -16.26 3.48 1.94
N GLN A 66 -14.95 3.69 2.07
CA GLN A 66 -14.04 3.83 0.92
C GLN A 66 -13.49 2.48 0.43
N LYS A 67 -13.46 1.45 1.30
CA LYS A 67 -12.73 0.20 1.06
C LYS A 67 -13.64 -1.03 0.89
N TYR A 68 -14.84 -1.01 1.46
CA TYR A 68 -15.75 -2.15 1.52
C TYR A 68 -17.14 -1.80 0.99
N ILE A 69 -17.94 -2.81 0.72
CA ILE A 69 -19.32 -2.62 0.26
C ILE A 69 -20.19 -2.36 1.49
N GLN A 70 -20.60 -1.11 1.70
CA GLN A 70 -21.54 -0.75 2.76
C GLN A 70 -22.95 -1.27 2.44
N ARG A 71 -23.62 -1.87 3.43
CA ARG A 71 -24.98 -2.42 3.31
C ARG A 71 -26.01 -1.50 3.97
N THR A 72 -26.22 -0.35 3.35
CA THR A 72 -27.07 0.73 3.90
C THR A 72 -28.54 0.34 4.09
N GLU A 73 -29.00 -0.71 3.41
CA GLU A 73 -30.34 -1.28 3.49
C GLU A 73 -30.65 -1.87 4.88
N ILE A 74 -29.63 -2.31 5.62
CA ILE A 74 -29.75 -2.89 6.97
C ILE A 74 -29.11 -2.00 8.05
N GLY A 75 -28.18 -1.13 7.67
CA GLY A 75 -27.64 -0.10 8.56
C GLY A 75 -26.34 0.50 8.06
N ARG A 76 -25.92 1.62 8.65
CA ARG A 76 -24.69 2.33 8.22
C ARG A 76 -23.42 1.64 8.71
N GLU A 77 -23.56 0.78 9.71
CA GLU A 77 -22.50 0.05 10.37
C GLU A 77 -22.26 -1.36 9.78
N TYR A 78 -22.97 -1.72 8.71
CA TYR A 78 -22.85 -3.01 8.05
C TYR A 78 -22.00 -2.93 6.79
N PHE A 79 -21.04 -3.84 6.68
CA PHE A 79 -20.11 -3.90 5.55
C PHE A 79 -19.88 -5.33 5.09
N SER A 80 -19.71 -5.49 3.78
CA SER A 80 -19.33 -6.75 3.15
C SER A 80 -17.92 -6.68 2.57
N GLY A 81 -17.13 -7.72 2.82
CA GLY A 81 -15.73 -7.80 2.40
C GLY A 81 -15.01 -9.03 2.96
N ASP A 82 -13.70 -9.10 2.74
CA ASP A 82 -12.85 -10.13 3.35
C ASP A 82 -12.69 -9.86 4.86
N ILE A 83 -13.04 -10.84 5.68
CA ILE A 83 -13.04 -10.70 7.15
C ILE A 83 -11.66 -10.44 7.72
N ASN A 84 -10.60 -11.05 7.17
CA ASN A 84 -9.24 -10.87 7.67
C ASN A 84 -8.78 -9.42 7.46
N ASN A 85 -9.12 -8.83 6.32
CA ASN A 85 -8.84 -7.43 6.03
C ASN A 85 -9.66 -6.49 6.94
N ILE A 86 -10.94 -6.78 7.16
CA ILE A 86 -11.80 -5.99 8.05
C ILE A 86 -11.22 -5.98 9.48
N ILE A 87 -10.91 -7.15 10.03
CA ILE A 87 -10.34 -7.27 11.37
C ILE A 87 -9.00 -6.52 11.47
N ARG A 88 -8.14 -6.69 10.47
CA ARG A 88 -6.84 -6.00 10.42
C ARG A 88 -7.00 -4.48 10.44
N ASP A 89 -7.91 -3.94 9.65
CA ASP A 89 -8.10 -2.49 9.59
C ASP A 89 -8.71 -1.92 10.89
N ILE A 90 -9.65 -2.64 11.51
CA ILE A 90 -10.18 -2.25 12.83
C ILE A 90 -9.04 -2.23 13.85
N PHE A 91 -8.25 -3.30 13.88
CA PHE A 91 -7.09 -3.39 14.75
C PHE A 91 -6.13 -2.23 14.52
N ASP A 92 -5.73 -1.96 13.27
CA ASP A 92 -4.80 -0.89 12.92
C ASP A 92 -5.30 0.49 13.42
N ILE A 93 -6.60 0.78 13.28
CA ILE A 93 -7.20 2.05 13.74
C ILE A 93 -7.21 2.14 15.26
N VAL A 94 -7.79 1.14 15.94
CA VAL A 94 -8.02 1.23 17.40
C VAL A 94 -6.71 1.07 18.17
N SER A 95 -5.77 0.26 17.68
CA SER A 95 -4.41 0.21 18.23
C SER A 95 -3.60 1.48 17.93
N LYS A 96 -4.15 2.41 17.13
CA LYS A 96 -3.47 3.61 16.61
C LYS A 96 -2.14 3.26 15.97
N TYR A 97 -2.07 2.06 15.38
CA TYR A 97 -0.91 1.60 14.65
C TYR A 97 -0.83 2.40 13.36
N ASN A 98 -0.13 3.53 13.42
CA ASN A 98 0.24 4.28 12.25
C ASN A 98 1.10 3.37 11.37
N LYS A 99 0.56 2.89 10.24
CA LYS A 99 1.37 2.43 9.12
C LYS A 99 2.14 3.63 8.55
N ASN A 100 3.14 4.08 9.28
CA ASN A 100 4.21 4.94 8.80
C ASN A 100 5.52 4.16 8.62
N ASN A 101 5.51 2.82 8.67
CA ASN A 101 6.72 2.01 8.55
C ASN A 101 6.56 0.81 7.60
N THR A 102 6.13 1.08 6.38
CA THR A 102 6.86 0.50 5.24
C THR A 102 7.40 1.67 4.45
N THR A 103 8.52 2.24 4.91
CA THR A 103 9.31 3.12 4.09
C THR A 103 9.79 2.25 2.92
N LYS A 104 9.04 2.28 1.80
CA LYS A 104 9.62 1.86 0.53
C LYS A 104 10.67 2.90 0.25
N GLU A 105 11.90 2.62 0.66
CA GLU A 105 13.03 3.47 0.41
C GLU A 105 13.11 3.75 -1.09
N HIS A 106 12.92 5.01 -1.48
CA HIS A 106 13.02 5.46 -2.86
C HIS A 106 14.49 5.71 -3.15
N LYS A 107 15.17 4.69 -3.70
CA LYS A 107 16.55 4.78 -4.15
C LYS A 107 16.62 5.24 -5.58
N CYS A 108 17.47 6.22 -5.84
CA CYS A 108 17.82 6.57 -7.20
C CYS A 108 18.76 5.51 -7.79
N GLU A 109 18.49 5.06 -9.01
CA GLU A 109 19.35 4.08 -9.71
C GLU A 109 20.61 4.73 -10.33
N ILE A 110 20.61 6.06 -10.44
CA ILE A 110 21.63 6.84 -11.17
C ILE A 110 22.62 7.50 -10.20
N CYS A 111 22.24 7.69 -8.94
CA CYS A 111 23.10 8.24 -7.91
C CYS A 111 22.78 7.65 -6.53
N ASN A 112 23.65 7.88 -5.54
CA ASN A 112 23.50 7.32 -4.19
C ASN A 112 22.45 8.05 -3.34
N TYR A 113 21.48 8.72 -3.97
CA TYR A 113 20.40 9.40 -3.26
C TYR A 113 19.31 8.39 -2.87
N SER A 114 18.92 8.39 -1.60
CA SER A 114 17.74 7.68 -1.13
C SER A 114 16.90 8.55 -0.21
N THR A 115 15.60 8.29 -0.19
CA THR A 115 14.66 8.98 0.69
C THR A 115 13.44 8.12 0.97
N GLU A 116 12.79 8.36 2.11
CA GLU A 116 11.58 7.66 2.52
C GLU A 116 10.30 8.29 1.93
N TYR A 117 10.43 9.45 1.29
CA TYR A 117 9.29 10.24 0.83
C TYR A 117 9.25 10.34 -0.71
N GLN A 118 8.22 9.76 -1.33
CA GLN A 118 8.00 9.81 -2.78
C GLN A 118 8.05 11.23 -3.36
N TRP A 119 7.48 12.23 -2.68
CA TRP A 119 7.46 13.61 -3.18
C TRP A 119 8.86 14.24 -3.19
N VAL A 120 9.71 13.88 -2.22
CA VAL A 120 11.11 14.31 -2.17
C VAL A 120 11.89 13.62 -3.28
N TYR A 121 11.65 12.32 -3.50
CA TYR A 121 12.23 11.56 -4.61
C TYR A 121 11.84 12.15 -5.97
N ASN A 122 10.56 12.51 -6.16
CA ASN A 122 10.08 13.12 -7.40
C ASN A 122 10.76 14.47 -7.66
N LYS A 123 10.94 15.31 -6.62
CA LYS A 123 11.69 16.56 -6.75
C LYS A 123 13.17 16.33 -7.09
N HIS A 124 13.77 15.28 -6.54
CA HIS A 124 15.15 14.89 -6.85
C HIS A 124 15.31 14.53 -8.33
N ILE A 125 14.49 13.63 -8.87
CA ILE A 125 14.62 13.18 -10.27
C ILE A 125 14.34 14.29 -11.28
N THR A 126 13.55 15.31 -10.92
CA THR A 126 13.28 16.48 -11.78
C THR A 126 14.29 17.62 -11.60
N SER A 127 15.26 17.49 -10.69
CA SER A 127 16.21 18.58 -10.43
C SER A 127 17.20 18.73 -11.59
N GLU A 128 17.57 19.97 -11.92
CA GLU A 128 18.57 20.30 -12.95
C GLU A 128 19.88 19.52 -12.73
N ARG A 129 20.34 19.45 -11.47
CA ARG A 129 21.53 18.69 -11.09
C ARG A 129 21.41 17.19 -11.40
N HIS A 130 20.22 16.60 -11.25
CA HIS A 130 20.01 15.19 -11.58
C HIS A 130 19.99 14.98 -13.10
N ASN A 131 19.30 15.86 -13.83
CA ASN A 131 19.25 15.82 -15.30
C ASN A 131 20.64 15.99 -15.94
N GLU A 132 21.50 16.86 -15.40
CA GLU A 132 22.89 16.99 -15.86
C GLU A 132 23.70 15.69 -15.72
N MET A 133 23.44 14.89 -14.68
CA MET A 133 24.11 13.60 -14.47
C MET A 133 23.62 12.55 -15.48
N ILE A 134 22.34 12.57 -15.84
CA ILE A 134 21.76 11.74 -16.91
C ILE A 134 22.41 12.12 -18.26
N ASN A 135 22.46 13.42 -18.57
CA ASN A 135 23.00 13.95 -19.82
C ASN A 135 24.52 13.73 -19.97
N LYS A 136 25.28 13.60 -18.87
CA LYS A 136 26.70 13.22 -18.90
C LYS A 136 26.93 11.74 -19.25
N SER A 137 25.91 10.88 -19.11
CA SER A 137 26.02 9.44 -19.43
C SER A 137 25.78 9.12 -20.92
N CYS A 138 25.14 10.03 -21.67
CA CYS A 138 24.69 9.78 -23.04
C CYS A 138 25.49 10.47 -24.14
N ASP A 139 26.77 10.79 -23.94
CA ASP A 139 27.53 11.47 -24.99
C ASP A 139 28.25 10.48 -25.93
N PHE A 140 27.58 9.39 -26.31
CA PHE A 140 28.07 8.48 -27.35
C PHE A 140 27.21 8.61 -28.60
N THR A 141 27.44 9.67 -29.36
CA THR A 141 26.67 9.99 -30.57
C THR A 141 27.04 9.13 -31.77
N HIS A 142 28.05 8.24 -31.66
CA HIS A 142 28.56 7.47 -32.80
C HIS A 142 28.73 5.98 -32.47
N ASN A 143 28.17 5.11 -33.29
CA ASN A 143 28.24 3.65 -33.13
C ASN A 143 28.97 2.98 -34.29
N CYS A 144 29.72 1.91 -33.97
CA CYS A 144 30.35 1.08 -34.99
C CYS A 144 29.32 0.18 -35.67
N LYS A 145 29.15 0.31 -36.98
CA LYS A 145 28.21 -0.53 -37.76
C LYS A 145 28.58 -2.01 -37.80
N ILE A 146 29.82 -2.37 -37.44
CA ILE A 146 30.32 -3.76 -37.48
C ILE A 146 30.06 -4.49 -36.15
N CYS A 147 30.23 -3.83 -35.00
CA CYS A 147 30.11 -4.48 -33.67
C CYS A 147 29.21 -3.74 -32.67
N GLN A 148 28.51 -2.68 -33.10
CA GLN A 148 27.60 -1.84 -32.31
C GLN A 148 28.22 -1.16 -31.06
N LYS A 149 29.55 -1.18 -30.90
CA LYS A 149 30.24 -0.41 -29.86
C LYS A 149 30.01 1.09 -30.04
N LYS A 150 29.70 1.78 -28.94
CA LYS A 150 29.38 3.22 -28.89
C LYS A 150 30.62 4.05 -28.53
N TYR A 151 30.81 5.20 -29.18
CA TYR A 151 31.97 6.08 -29.07
C TYR A 151 31.54 7.54 -28.90
N LYS A 152 32.32 8.30 -28.11
CA LYS A 152 32.03 9.71 -27.79
C LYS A 152 32.40 10.68 -28.92
N THR A 153 33.32 10.29 -29.79
CA THR A 153 33.84 11.15 -30.86
C THR A 153 34.10 10.38 -32.15
N ASN A 154 34.03 11.08 -33.29
CA ASN A 154 34.24 10.48 -34.62
C ASN A 154 35.67 9.97 -34.79
N SER A 155 36.65 10.65 -34.21
CA SER A 155 38.05 10.21 -34.21
C SER A 155 38.24 8.90 -33.42
N GLY A 156 37.50 8.71 -32.31
CA GLY A 156 37.50 7.46 -31.55
C GLY A 156 36.89 6.30 -32.34
N LEU A 157 35.74 6.54 -32.98
CA LEU A 157 35.11 5.58 -33.90
C LEU A 157 36.05 5.22 -35.07
N TYR A 158 36.68 6.20 -35.70
CA TYR A 158 37.57 6.00 -36.86
C TYR A 158 38.78 5.12 -36.53
N LYS A 159 39.45 5.37 -35.40
CA LYS A 159 40.56 4.52 -34.91
C LYS A 159 40.11 3.09 -34.63
N HIS A 160 38.91 2.93 -34.09
CA HIS A 160 38.32 1.63 -33.84
C HIS A 160 37.97 0.89 -35.14
N VAL A 161 37.26 1.52 -36.09
CA VAL A 161 36.83 0.91 -37.36
C VAL A 161 38.02 0.36 -38.15
N LYS A 162 39.18 1.04 -38.14
CA LYS A 162 40.41 0.54 -38.77
C LYS A 162 40.91 -0.80 -38.22
N LYS A 163 40.62 -1.10 -36.95
CA LYS A 163 41.06 -2.30 -36.23
C LYS A 163 39.94 -3.31 -35.97
N CYS A 164 38.69 -2.94 -36.23
CA CYS A 164 37.49 -3.75 -35.97
C CYS A 164 37.36 -4.88 -37.02
N LYS A 165 38.32 -5.81 -37.02
CA LYS A 165 38.32 -7.02 -37.83
C LYS A 165 37.98 -8.22 -36.94
N MET A 166 36.73 -8.65 -36.95
CA MET A 166 36.34 -10.06 -36.72
C MET A 166 35.09 -10.32 -37.59
N THR A 167 35.30 -10.83 -38.80
CA THR A 167 34.98 -12.21 -39.22
C THR A 167 33.53 -12.59 -38.92
N LEU A 168 32.75 -12.68 -40.01
CA LEU A 168 31.56 -13.52 -40.11
C LEU A 168 31.88 -14.87 -39.45
N ARG A 169 31.29 -15.14 -38.29
CA ARG A 169 30.99 -16.51 -37.88
C ARG A 169 29.52 -16.74 -38.22
N PHE A 170 29.28 -16.98 -39.49
CA PHE A 170 28.16 -17.82 -39.91
C PHE A 170 28.78 -19.06 -40.53
N THR A 171 28.39 -20.19 -39.91
CA THR A 171 28.66 -21.60 -40.25
C THR A 171 30.12 -22.04 -40.27
#